data_AF-A0A6L8EU84-F1
#
_entry.id   AF-A0A6L8EU84-F1
#
_cell.length_a   1.000
_cell.length_b   1.000
_cell.length_c   1.000
_cell.angle_alpha   90.00
_cell.angle_beta   90.00
_cell.angle_gamma   90.00
#
_symmetry.space_group_name_H-M   'P 1'
#
loop_
_entity.id
_entity.type
_entity.pdbx_description
1 polymer ?
#
loop_
_entity_poly.entity_id
_entity_poly.type
_entity_poly.pdbx_seq_one_letter_code
_entity_poly.pdbx_strand_id
1 'polypeptide(L)'
;MEAYKGYENPQLIISAEALKETLSDETFCIVDTRPTYEYIRGHIPGALHLDLFGLSLIDTRKETFDAFMWMIAYLFQQRGLDPTKPIVWYEDISGTRASRGLWFCEYLGHPETRLLDGGFRAWLAAEGPISTQGTEPPEVEPFPINSQHDTHMDADVIRVLLNRSDFVPLDTRTDDEHYGRVARAERAGAIPGSIHIEWLNNLDEVGAFKTADELREMYAAVGITPEKQVMCY
;
A
#
# COMPACT_ATOMS: atom_id res chain seq x y z
N MET A 1 -6.83 -2.51 -25.37
CA MET A 1 -7.56 -2.14 -24.14
C MET A 1 -6.79 -0.98 -23.54
N GLU A 2 -7.45 0.14 -23.27
CA GLU A 2 -6.82 1.22 -22.51
C GLU A 2 -6.48 0.71 -21.10
N ALA A 3 -5.32 1.09 -20.60
CA ALA A 3 -4.92 0.78 -19.22
C ALA A 3 -5.93 1.41 -18.25
N TYR A 4 -6.32 0.69 -17.20
CA TYR A 4 -7.24 1.20 -16.18
C TYR A 4 -6.73 2.56 -15.66
N LYS A 5 -7.55 3.62 -15.82
CA LYS A 5 -7.23 5.03 -15.49
C LYS A 5 -5.92 5.58 -16.07
N GLY A 6 -5.36 4.94 -17.11
CA GLY A 6 -4.14 5.39 -17.80
C GLY A 6 -2.83 5.16 -17.06
N TYR A 7 -2.82 4.33 -16.01
CA TYR A 7 -1.60 4.10 -15.22
C TYR A 7 -0.51 3.36 -16.03
N GLU A 8 0.75 3.65 -15.70
CA GLU A 8 1.93 2.94 -16.24
C GLU A 8 1.96 1.47 -15.76
N ASN A 9 1.56 1.24 -14.51
CA ASN A 9 1.50 -0.08 -13.87
C ASN A 9 0.05 -0.49 -13.56
N PRO A 10 -0.81 -0.70 -14.57
CA PRO A 10 -2.24 -0.96 -14.36
C PRO A 10 -2.51 -2.29 -13.64
N GLN A 11 -1.57 -3.23 -13.66
CA GLN A 11 -1.67 -4.51 -12.96
C GLN A 11 -1.74 -4.37 -11.43
N LEU A 12 -1.21 -3.29 -10.86
CA LEU A 12 -1.19 -3.04 -9.41
C LEU A 12 -2.55 -2.59 -8.87
N ILE A 13 -3.53 -2.34 -9.72
CA ILE A 13 -4.85 -1.82 -9.34
C ILE A 13 -5.94 -2.72 -9.93
N ILE A 14 -7.01 -2.93 -9.18
CA ILE A 14 -8.22 -3.60 -9.64
C ILE A 14 -9.45 -2.76 -9.26
N SER A 15 -10.41 -2.63 -10.19
CA SER A 15 -11.68 -1.96 -9.89
C SER A 15 -12.62 -2.89 -9.12
N ALA A 16 -13.61 -2.32 -8.43
CA ALA A 16 -14.62 -3.11 -7.73
C ALA A 16 -15.43 -4.01 -8.68
N GLU A 17 -15.75 -3.54 -9.87
CA GLU A 17 -16.46 -4.30 -10.91
C GLU A 17 -15.63 -5.50 -11.37
N ALA A 18 -14.36 -5.28 -11.70
CA ALA A 18 -13.46 -6.34 -12.14
C ALA A 18 -13.22 -7.41 -11.06
N LEU A 19 -13.06 -6.98 -9.79
CA LEU A 19 -12.95 -7.92 -8.67
C LEU A 19 -14.27 -8.71 -8.48
N LYS A 20 -15.42 -8.03 -8.60
CA LYS A 20 -16.74 -8.67 -8.45
C LYS A 20 -17.00 -9.73 -9.51
N GLU A 21 -16.59 -9.48 -10.75
CA GLU A 21 -16.73 -10.44 -11.87
C GLU A 21 -15.94 -11.73 -11.67
N THR A 22 -14.85 -11.69 -10.89
CA THR A 22 -13.92 -12.81 -10.68
C THR A 22 -14.04 -13.43 -9.28
N LEU A 23 -14.94 -12.92 -8.45
CA LEU A 23 -15.06 -13.33 -7.03
C LEU A 23 -15.40 -14.81 -6.87
N SER A 24 -16.25 -15.37 -7.75
CA SER A 24 -16.68 -16.78 -7.69
C SER A 24 -15.57 -17.78 -8.01
N ASP A 25 -14.51 -17.32 -8.66
CA ASP A 25 -13.47 -18.19 -9.20
C ASP A 25 -12.36 -18.45 -8.17
N GLU A 26 -12.48 -17.90 -6.95
CA GLU A 26 -11.50 -17.97 -5.85
C GLU A 26 -10.06 -17.69 -6.32
N THR A 27 -9.96 -16.84 -7.35
CA THR A 27 -8.72 -16.55 -8.08
C THR A 27 -7.80 -15.67 -7.25
N PHE A 28 -8.36 -14.81 -6.42
CA PHE A 28 -7.61 -13.86 -5.59
C PHE A 28 -7.59 -14.28 -4.12
N CYS A 29 -6.46 -14.05 -3.47
CA CYS A 29 -6.41 -13.92 -2.03
C CYS A 29 -6.80 -12.49 -1.65
N ILE A 30 -7.99 -12.28 -1.08
CA ILE A 30 -8.49 -10.94 -0.75
C ILE A 30 -8.17 -10.63 0.71
N VAL A 31 -7.60 -9.46 0.98
CA VAL A 31 -7.15 -9.07 2.32
C VAL A 31 -7.74 -7.72 2.72
N ASP A 32 -8.53 -7.74 3.80
CA ASP A 32 -9.10 -6.58 4.44
C ASP A 32 -8.14 -6.03 5.51
N THR A 33 -7.68 -4.81 5.32
CA THR A 33 -6.75 -4.13 6.25
C THR A 33 -7.42 -3.11 7.17
N ARG A 34 -8.76 -2.99 7.09
CA ARG A 34 -9.55 -2.12 7.98
C ARG A 34 -9.45 -2.61 9.43
N PRO A 35 -9.76 -1.75 10.43
CA PRO A 35 -9.87 -2.19 11.81
C PRO A 35 -10.86 -3.36 11.97
N THR A 36 -10.58 -4.27 12.92
CA THR A 36 -11.40 -5.48 13.14
C THR A 36 -12.90 -5.19 13.29
N TYR A 37 -13.26 -4.07 13.93
CA TYR A 37 -14.67 -3.72 14.14
C TYR A 37 -15.42 -3.40 12.84
N GLU A 38 -14.73 -2.98 11.77
CA GLU A 38 -15.32 -2.76 10.45
C GLU A 38 -15.45 -4.08 9.69
N TYR A 39 -14.38 -4.90 9.70
CA TYR A 39 -14.39 -6.23 9.12
C TYR A 39 -15.57 -7.07 9.63
N ILE A 40 -15.78 -7.16 10.95
CA ILE A 40 -16.87 -7.96 11.52
C ILE A 40 -18.28 -7.44 11.20
N ARG A 41 -18.41 -6.15 10.85
CA ARG A 41 -19.70 -5.55 10.45
C ARG A 41 -20.05 -5.86 9.01
N GLY A 42 -19.05 -6.16 8.18
CA GLY A 42 -19.23 -6.49 6.78
C GLY A 42 -17.92 -6.35 6.01
N HIS A 43 -17.58 -7.37 5.24
CA HIS A 43 -16.38 -7.44 4.41
C HIS A 43 -16.69 -8.12 3.08
N ILE A 44 -15.75 -8.04 2.14
CA ILE A 44 -15.82 -8.78 0.86
C ILE A 44 -15.81 -10.29 1.17
N PRO A 45 -16.76 -11.09 0.65
CA PRO A 45 -16.81 -12.53 0.90
C PRO A 45 -15.47 -13.23 0.63
N GLY A 46 -15.04 -14.08 1.56
CA GLY A 46 -13.76 -14.79 1.49
C GLY A 46 -12.54 -13.97 1.93
N ALA A 47 -12.69 -12.67 2.22
CA ALA A 47 -11.55 -11.85 2.63
C ALA A 47 -10.96 -12.28 3.98
N LEU A 48 -9.64 -12.37 4.03
CA LEU A 48 -8.84 -12.53 5.23
C LEU A 48 -8.72 -11.17 5.94
N HIS A 49 -8.73 -11.16 7.28
CA HIS A 49 -8.53 -9.94 8.05
C HIS A 49 -7.06 -9.79 8.48
N LEU A 50 -6.45 -8.67 8.12
CA LEU A 50 -5.08 -8.34 8.49
C LEU A 50 -4.89 -6.81 8.64
N ASP A 51 -5.12 -6.30 9.84
CA ASP A 51 -4.79 -4.91 10.17
C ASP A 51 -3.27 -4.74 10.35
N LEU A 52 -2.63 -4.04 9.40
CA LEU A 52 -1.19 -3.78 9.38
C LEU A 52 -0.78 -2.51 10.16
N PHE A 53 -1.72 -1.71 10.65
CA PHE A 53 -1.42 -0.40 11.23
C PHE A 53 -0.58 -0.49 12.50
N GLY A 54 -0.81 -1.51 13.32
CA GLY A 54 -0.07 -1.73 14.56
C GLY A 54 1.37 -2.24 14.36
N LEU A 55 1.74 -2.66 13.15
CA LEU A 55 3.06 -3.18 12.86
C LEU A 55 4.00 -2.02 12.53
N SER A 56 5.03 -1.80 13.33
CA SER A 56 5.96 -0.70 13.12
C SER A 56 7.40 -1.12 13.40
N LEU A 57 8.32 -0.43 12.72
CA LEU A 57 9.75 -0.59 12.89
C LEU A 57 10.37 0.80 12.91
N ILE A 58 11.13 1.10 13.97
CA ILE A 58 11.78 2.41 14.17
C ILE A 58 13.24 2.44 13.70
N ASP A 59 13.78 1.28 13.32
CA ASP A 59 15.17 1.09 12.91
C ASP A 59 15.22 0.38 11.56
N THR A 60 15.47 1.14 10.50
CA THR A 60 15.48 0.66 9.11
C THR A 60 16.86 0.21 8.63
N ARG A 61 17.84 0.07 9.53
CA ARG A 61 19.13 -0.52 9.19
C ARG A 61 18.94 -1.99 8.78
N LYS A 62 19.81 -2.44 7.88
CA LYS A 62 19.66 -3.70 7.14
C LYS A 62 19.28 -4.89 8.02
N GLU A 63 20.02 -5.15 9.10
CA GLU A 63 19.80 -6.34 9.94
C GLU A 63 18.44 -6.32 10.65
N THR A 64 18.07 -5.16 11.20
CA THR A 64 16.78 -5.00 11.89
C THR A 64 15.62 -5.04 10.91
N PHE A 65 15.81 -4.45 9.73
CA PHE A 65 14.84 -4.47 8.64
C PHE A 65 14.64 -5.89 8.09
N ASP A 66 15.71 -6.65 7.83
CA ASP A 66 15.64 -8.04 7.37
C ASP A 66 14.88 -8.93 8.37
N ALA A 67 15.15 -8.77 9.68
CA ALA A 67 14.42 -9.49 10.72
C ALA A 67 12.93 -9.12 10.74
N PHE A 68 12.60 -7.85 10.56
CA PHE A 68 11.22 -7.39 10.47
C PHE A 68 10.51 -7.96 9.23
N MET A 69 11.17 -7.99 8.07
CA MET A 69 10.62 -8.60 6.85
C MET A 69 10.35 -10.10 7.02
N TRP A 70 11.23 -10.82 7.72
CA TRP A 70 10.99 -12.22 8.08
C TRP A 70 9.72 -12.38 8.94
N MET A 71 9.53 -11.49 9.93
CA MET A 71 8.31 -11.51 10.76
C MET A 71 7.05 -11.24 9.95
N ILE A 72 7.11 -10.34 8.96
CA ILE A 72 5.99 -10.05 8.06
C ILE A 72 5.66 -11.27 7.18
N ALA A 73 6.66 -11.90 6.56
CA ALA A 73 6.46 -13.10 5.76
C ALA A 73 5.84 -14.25 6.60
N TYR A 74 6.31 -14.42 7.84
CA TYR A 74 5.71 -15.38 8.77
C TYR A 74 4.26 -15.02 9.12
N LEU A 75 3.98 -13.74 9.38
CA LEU A 75 2.62 -13.27 9.65
C LEU A 75 1.68 -13.52 8.47
N PHE A 76 2.13 -13.27 7.23
CA PHE A 76 1.35 -13.54 6.02
C PHE A 76 0.97 -15.02 5.93
N GLN A 77 1.93 -15.92 6.17
CA GLN A 77 1.65 -17.36 6.25
C GLN A 77 0.62 -17.69 7.34
N GLN A 78 0.81 -17.19 8.57
CA GLN A 78 -0.12 -17.45 9.69
C GLN A 78 -1.52 -16.88 9.47
N ARG A 79 -1.65 -15.90 8.57
CA ARG A 79 -2.92 -15.30 8.17
C ARG A 79 -3.53 -15.93 6.93
N GLY A 80 -2.89 -16.96 6.36
CA GLY A 80 -3.40 -17.72 5.24
C GLY A 80 -3.26 -16.99 3.90
N LEU A 81 -2.33 -16.03 3.80
CA LEU A 81 -2.01 -15.39 2.53
C LEU A 81 -1.24 -16.40 1.66
N ASP A 82 -1.97 -17.02 0.74
CA ASP A 82 -1.45 -17.99 -0.20
C ASP A 82 -0.57 -17.31 -1.26
N PRO A 83 0.76 -17.53 -1.25
CA PRO A 83 1.67 -16.88 -2.19
C PRO A 83 1.57 -17.44 -3.62
N THR A 84 0.75 -18.47 -3.86
CA THR A 84 0.50 -19.03 -5.19
C THR A 84 -0.62 -18.33 -5.95
N LYS A 85 -1.38 -17.46 -5.28
CA LYS A 85 -2.49 -16.69 -5.84
C LYS A 85 -2.14 -15.20 -5.90
N PRO A 86 -2.68 -14.44 -6.86
CA PRO A 86 -2.60 -13.00 -6.79
C PRO A 86 -3.34 -12.45 -5.56
N ILE A 87 -2.79 -11.42 -4.93
CA ILE A 87 -3.31 -10.85 -3.69
C ILE A 87 -3.98 -9.50 -3.97
N VAL A 88 -5.19 -9.30 -3.44
CA VAL A 88 -5.91 -8.03 -3.52
C VAL A 88 -6.07 -7.44 -2.13
N TRP A 89 -5.45 -6.28 -1.91
CA TRP A 89 -5.50 -5.54 -0.66
C TRP A 89 -6.55 -4.45 -0.73
N TYR A 90 -7.32 -4.26 0.35
CA TYR A 90 -8.23 -3.14 0.47
C TYR A 90 -8.32 -2.60 1.89
N GLU A 91 -8.75 -1.35 2.00
CA GLU A 91 -9.24 -0.73 3.23
C GLU A 91 -10.57 -0.01 2.95
N ASP A 92 -10.98 0.98 3.76
CA ASP A 92 -12.28 1.66 3.54
C ASP A 92 -12.31 2.43 2.21
N ILE A 93 -11.20 3.10 1.88
CA ILE A 93 -10.93 3.79 0.61
C ILE A 93 -9.57 3.30 0.07
N SER A 94 -9.09 3.79 -1.07
CA SER A 94 -7.68 3.62 -1.41
C SER A 94 -6.82 4.29 -0.33
N GLY A 95 -5.79 3.63 0.20
CA GLY A 95 -5.04 4.23 1.30
C GLY A 95 -3.75 3.53 1.70
N THR A 96 -3.20 3.98 2.83
CA THR A 96 -1.87 3.61 3.30
C THR A 96 -1.78 2.19 3.88
N ARG A 97 -2.86 1.65 4.46
CA ARG A 97 -2.84 0.30 5.04
C ARG A 97 -2.80 -0.76 3.96
N ALA A 98 -3.66 -0.63 2.96
CA ALA A 98 -3.69 -1.54 1.82
C ALA A 98 -2.40 -1.40 0.98
N SER A 99 -1.97 -0.16 0.70
CA SER A 99 -0.73 0.10 -0.05
C SER A 99 0.51 -0.48 0.63
N ARG A 100 0.54 -0.48 1.97
CA ARG A 100 1.63 -1.10 2.73
C ARG A 100 1.63 -2.63 2.62
N GLY A 101 0.46 -3.26 2.59
CA GLY A 101 0.32 -4.69 2.29
C GLY A 101 0.89 -5.05 0.92
N LEU A 102 0.53 -4.24 -0.10
CA LEU A 102 1.08 -4.37 -1.45
C LEU A 102 2.61 -4.23 -1.45
N TRP A 103 3.14 -3.18 -0.82
CA TRP A 103 4.59 -2.94 -0.75
C TRP A 103 5.34 -4.09 -0.06
N PHE A 104 4.79 -4.65 1.02
CA PHE A 104 5.39 -5.84 1.64
C PHE A 104 5.45 -7.02 0.67
N CYS A 105 4.41 -7.26 -0.14
CA CYS A 105 4.43 -8.30 -1.17
C CYS A 105 5.52 -8.04 -2.21
N GLU A 106 5.59 -6.83 -2.77
CA GLU A 106 6.62 -6.47 -3.75
C GLU A 106 8.03 -6.63 -3.17
N TYR A 107 8.25 -6.10 -1.97
CA TYR A 107 9.53 -6.23 -1.28
C TYR A 107 9.90 -7.70 -1.05
N LEU A 108 8.96 -8.54 -0.62
CA LEU A 108 9.20 -9.97 -0.38
C LEU A 108 9.35 -10.78 -1.68
N GLY A 109 9.17 -10.16 -2.85
CA GLY A 109 9.34 -10.77 -4.16
C GLY A 109 8.09 -11.45 -4.71
N HIS A 110 6.90 -11.02 -4.26
CA HIS A 110 5.60 -11.44 -4.77
C HIS A 110 4.92 -10.27 -5.51
N PRO A 111 5.14 -10.12 -6.84
CA PRO A 111 4.66 -8.98 -7.61
C PRO A 111 3.18 -9.09 -8.05
N GLU A 112 2.55 -10.27 -7.93
CA GLU A 112 1.14 -10.48 -8.28
C GLU A 112 0.21 -9.93 -7.19
N THR A 113 0.31 -8.64 -6.92
CA THR A 113 -0.40 -7.95 -5.83
C THR A 113 -1.10 -6.70 -6.37
N ARG A 114 -2.28 -6.40 -5.83
CA ARG A 114 -3.16 -5.32 -6.32
C ARG A 114 -3.83 -4.58 -5.19
N LEU A 115 -4.16 -3.31 -5.42
CA LEU A 115 -5.07 -2.53 -4.57
C LEU A 115 -6.46 -2.49 -5.19
N LEU A 116 -7.48 -2.68 -4.36
CA LEU A 116 -8.85 -2.37 -4.73
C LEU A 116 -9.04 -0.85 -4.77
N ASP A 117 -9.22 -0.30 -5.97
CA ASP A 117 -9.37 1.14 -6.16
C ASP A 117 -10.67 1.65 -5.55
N GLY A 118 -10.56 2.61 -4.62
CA GLY A 118 -11.69 3.13 -3.84
C GLY A 118 -12.11 2.24 -2.67
N GLY A 119 -11.38 1.14 -2.42
CA GLY A 119 -11.56 0.28 -1.25
C GLY A 119 -12.95 -0.32 -1.10
N PHE A 120 -13.34 -0.56 0.14
CA PHE A 120 -14.65 -1.14 0.47
C PHE A 120 -15.81 -0.23 0.08
N ARG A 121 -15.63 1.10 0.08
CA ARG A 121 -16.68 2.01 -0.39
C ARG A 121 -16.99 1.82 -1.86
N ALA A 122 -15.96 1.69 -2.71
CA ALA A 122 -16.16 1.37 -4.12
C ALA A 122 -16.83 -0.01 -4.30
N TRP A 123 -16.46 -0.99 -3.48
CA TRP A 123 -17.12 -2.30 -3.47
C TRP A 123 -18.63 -2.20 -3.21
N LEU A 124 -19.02 -1.42 -2.21
CA LEU A 124 -20.43 -1.17 -1.89
C LEU A 124 -21.15 -0.41 -3.00
N ALA A 125 -20.50 0.61 -3.57
CA ALA A 125 -21.05 1.40 -4.67
C ALA A 125 -21.26 0.55 -5.94
N ALA A 126 -20.41 -0.44 -6.16
CA ALA A 126 -20.54 -1.42 -7.23
C ALA A 126 -21.55 -2.54 -6.90
N GLU A 127 -22.34 -2.43 -5.83
CA GLU A 127 -23.31 -3.44 -5.38
C GLU A 127 -22.67 -4.82 -5.16
N GLY A 128 -21.42 -4.84 -4.67
CA GLY A 128 -20.71 -6.07 -4.35
C GLY A 128 -21.34 -6.81 -3.16
N PRO A 129 -21.35 -8.16 -3.17
CA PRO A 129 -21.87 -8.93 -2.04
C PRO A 129 -21.03 -8.68 -0.77
N ILE A 130 -21.65 -8.83 0.39
CA ILE A 130 -21.00 -8.63 1.70
C ILE A 130 -21.15 -9.91 2.53
N SER A 131 -20.10 -10.27 3.25
CA SER A 131 -20.10 -11.31 4.27
C SER A 131 -19.89 -10.72 5.65
N THR A 132 -20.47 -11.35 6.66
CA THR A 132 -20.11 -11.16 8.09
C THR A 132 -19.51 -12.43 8.69
N GLN A 133 -19.40 -13.50 7.89
CA GLN A 133 -18.78 -14.75 8.29
C GLN A 133 -17.27 -14.58 8.21
N GLY A 134 -16.59 -14.64 9.36
CA GLY A 134 -15.13 -14.66 9.37
C GLY A 134 -14.58 -15.90 8.67
N THR A 135 -13.44 -15.74 8.01
CA THR A 135 -12.69 -16.85 7.39
C THR A 135 -11.59 -17.29 8.36
N GLU A 136 -11.54 -18.59 8.68
CA GLU A 136 -10.36 -19.16 9.33
C GLU A 136 -9.19 -19.13 8.34
N PRO A 137 -8.01 -18.62 8.73
CA PRO A 137 -6.82 -18.65 7.88
C PRO A 137 -6.54 -20.06 7.37
N PRO A 138 -6.54 -20.30 6.05
CA PRO A 138 -6.13 -21.60 5.53
C PRO A 138 -4.65 -21.88 5.86
N GLU A 139 -4.30 -23.15 5.99
CA GLU A 139 -2.90 -23.54 5.99
C GLU A 139 -2.32 -23.32 4.58
N VAL A 140 -1.24 -22.54 4.50
CA VAL A 140 -0.59 -22.18 3.25
C VAL A 140 0.92 -22.39 3.34
N GLU A 141 1.54 -22.50 2.17
CA GLU A 141 3.00 -22.54 2.06
C GLU A 141 3.64 -21.27 2.64
N PRO A 142 4.90 -21.34 3.11
CA PRO A 142 5.62 -20.17 3.58
C PRO A 142 5.65 -19.05 2.52
N PHE A 143 5.38 -17.82 2.94
CA PHE A 143 5.50 -16.68 2.05
C PHE A 143 6.98 -16.52 1.63
N PRO A 144 7.28 -16.41 0.33
CA PRO A 144 8.66 -16.33 -0.13
C PRO A 144 9.35 -15.08 0.43
N ILE A 145 10.64 -15.21 0.72
CA ILE A 145 11.50 -14.07 1.06
C ILE A 145 12.56 -13.98 -0.04
N ASN A 146 12.22 -13.25 -1.11
CA ASN A 146 13.13 -12.88 -2.18
C ASN A 146 13.21 -11.36 -2.27
N SER A 147 13.93 -10.77 -1.33
CA SER A 147 13.95 -9.32 -1.08
C SER A 147 14.30 -8.51 -2.34
N GLN A 148 13.37 -7.66 -2.79
CA GLN A 148 13.55 -6.71 -3.88
C GLN A 148 14.02 -5.37 -3.31
N HIS A 149 15.34 -5.20 -3.24
CA HIS A 149 15.97 -4.06 -2.57
C HIS A 149 15.77 -2.70 -3.27
N ASP A 150 15.27 -2.67 -4.51
CA ASP A 150 14.95 -1.44 -5.25
C ASP A 150 13.65 -0.77 -4.78
N THR A 151 12.84 -1.46 -3.97
CA THR A 151 11.59 -0.95 -3.39
C THR A 151 11.75 -0.36 -1.97
N HIS A 152 12.98 -0.26 -1.46
CA HIS A 152 13.28 0.24 -0.12
C HIS A 152 14.58 1.04 -0.09
N MET A 153 14.65 2.10 0.72
CA MET A 153 15.88 2.83 1.01
C MET A 153 16.09 2.97 2.51
N ASP A 154 17.26 2.54 3.01
CA ASP A 154 17.63 2.74 4.40
C ASP A 154 18.09 4.18 4.68
N ALA A 155 18.13 4.53 5.97
CA ALA A 155 18.47 5.87 6.42
C ALA A 155 19.89 6.32 6.05
N ASP A 156 20.86 5.39 5.95
CA ASP A 156 22.23 5.72 5.58
C ASP A 156 22.34 6.04 4.09
N VAL A 157 21.63 5.29 3.23
CA VAL A 157 21.49 5.58 1.79
C VAL A 157 20.83 6.93 1.58
N ILE A 158 19.70 7.20 2.25
CA ILE A 158 18.99 8.48 2.15
C ILE A 158 19.94 9.63 2.50
N ARG A 159 20.68 9.53 3.60
CA ARG A 159 21.64 10.57 4.03
C ARG A 159 22.67 10.92 2.96
N VAL A 160 23.14 9.94 2.18
CA VAL A 160 24.08 10.18 1.07
C VAL A 160 23.39 10.87 -0.11
N LEU A 161 22.15 10.47 -0.42
CA LEU A 161 21.39 10.98 -1.56
C LEU A 161 20.86 12.41 -1.37
N LEU A 162 20.68 12.89 -0.12
CA LEU A 162 20.14 14.23 0.16
C LEU A 162 20.91 15.40 -0.48
N ASN A 163 22.18 15.20 -0.85
CA ASN A 163 22.98 16.24 -1.51
C ASN A 163 22.87 16.22 -3.04
N ARG A 164 22.15 15.26 -3.61
CA ARG A 164 21.96 15.13 -5.06
C ARG A 164 20.78 15.97 -5.53
N SER A 165 20.95 16.69 -6.65
CA SER A 165 19.90 17.51 -7.25
C SER A 165 18.78 16.71 -7.92
N ASP A 166 19.04 15.43 -8.23
CA ASP A 166 18.10 14.51 -8.87
C ASP A 166 17.40 13.57 -7.87
N PHE A 167 17.60 13.76 -6.56
CA PHE A 167 16.93 12.98 -5.52
C PHE A 167 15.83 13.82 -4.85
N VAL A 168 14.65 13.22 -4.67
CA VAL A 168 13.50 13.85 -4.01
C VAL A 168 12.98 12.95 -2.89
N PRO A 169 13.12 13.37 -1.62
CA PRO A 169 12.30 12.85 -0.53
C PRO A 169 10.89 13.41 -0.71
N LEU A 170 9.91 12.52 -0.94
CA LEU A 170 8.50 12.87 -1.02
C LEU A 170 7.82 12.53 0.31
N ASP A 171 7.42 13.56 1.05
CA ASP A 171 6.73 13.44 2.32
C ASP A 171 5.22 13.34 2.08
N THR A 172 4.63 12.20 2.44
CA THR A 172 3.22 11.89 2.19
C THR A 172 2.32 12.01 3.42
N ARG A 173 2.88 12.50 4.53
CA ARG A 173 2.19 12.63 5.83
C ARG A 173 1.16 13.76 5.80
N THR A 174 0.60 14.12 6.95
CA THR A 174 -0.25 15.31 7.08
C THR A 174 0.58 16.59 7.11
N ASP A 175 -0.05 17.73 6.76
CA ASP A 175 0.54 19.07 6.91
C ASP A 175 1.12 19.31 8.31
N ASP A 176 0.39 18.89 9.35
CA ASP A 176 0.80 19.12 10.74
C ASP A 176 2.06 18.34 11.12
N GLU A 177 2.26 17.16 10.54
CA GLU A 177 3.47 16.35 10.71
C GLU A 177 4.64 16.92 9.91
N HIS A 178 4.41 17.29 8.65
CA HIS A 178 5.44 17.83 7.76
C HIS A 178 5.99 19.17 8.27
N TYR A 179 5.11 20.10 8.62
CA TYR A 179 5.50 21.43 9.13
C TYR A 179 5.86 21.41 10.63
N GLY A 180 5.91 20.24 11.27
CA GLY A 180 6.36 20.07 12.65
C GLY A 180 5.44 20.69 13.70
N ARG A 181 4.16 20.86 13.37
CA ARG A 181 3.13 21.33 14.31
C ARG A 181 2.72 20.23 15.29
N VAL A 182 2.92 18.97 14.91
CA VAL A 182 2.77 17.79 15.77
C VAL A 182 4.05 16.95 15.75
N ALA A 183 4.53 16.57 16.94
CA ALA A 183 5.63 15.62 17.09
C ALA A 183 5.10 14.19 17.21
N ARG A 184 5.45 13.33 16.23
CA ARG A 184 5.18 11.88 16.26
C ARG A 184 6.43 11.03 16.51
N ALA A 185 7.57 11.69 16.70
CA ALA A 185 8.88 11.10 17.00
C ALA A 185 9.67 12.06 17.91
N GLU A 186 10.93 11.74 18.19
CA GLU A 186 11.83 12.59 19.00
C GLU A 186 11.95 14.03 18.46
N ARG A 187 11.86 14.19 17.14
CA ARG A 187 11.90 15.50 16.46
C ARG A 187 10.67 15.67 15.58
N ALA A 188 10.07 16.86 15.64
CA ALA A 188 9.01 17.27 14.72
C ALA A 188 9.62 17.85 13.43
N GLY A 189 8.85 17.81 12.34
CA GLY A 189 9.25 18.33 11.02
C GLY A 189 9.47 17.22 9.99
N ALA A 190 10.25 17.54 8.96
CA ALA A 190 10.45 16.71 7.78
C ALA A 190 11.94 16.57 7.41
N ILE A 191 12.22 15.64 6.49
CA ILE A 191 13.56 15.45 5.94
C ILE A 191 13.96 16.74 5.18
N PRO A 192 15.17 17.29 5.38
CA PRO A 192 15.59 18.50 4.68
C PRO A 192 15.47 18.36 3.15
N GLY A 193 14.84 19.34 2.51
CA GLY A 193 14.65 19.35 1.06
C GLY A 193 13.47 18.49 0.55
N SER A 194 12.69 17.87 1.44
CA SER A 194 11.52 17.08 1.03
C SER A 194 10.47 17.94 0.34
N ILE A 195 9.82 17.38 -0.67
CA ILE A 195 8.58 17.89 -1.26
C ILE A 195 7.40 17.25 -0.52
N HIS A 196 6.36 18.03 -0.23
CA HIS A 196 5.18 17.54 0.49
C HIS A 196 3.97 17.40 -0.43
N ILE A 197 3.39 16.20 -0.46
CA ILE A 197 2.07 15.93 -1.03
C ILE A 197 1.42 14.90 -0.11
N GLU A 198 0.48 15.32 0.73
CA GLU A 198 -0.27 14.40 1.60
C GLU A 198 -0.93 13.30 0.75
N TRP A 199 -0.89 12.06 1.24
CA TRP A 199 -1.37 10.90 0.49
C TRP A 199 -2.82 11.05 0.01
N LEU A 200 -3.68 11.73 0.79
CA LEU A 200 -5.07 12.03 0.43
C LEU A 200 -5.19 12.83 -0.87
N ASN A 201 -4.20 13.65 -1.22
CA ASN A 201 -4.21 14.41 -2.48
C ASN A 201 -4.12 13.51 -3.72
N ASN A 202 -3.76 12.23 -3.57
CA ASN A 202 -3.78 11.25 -4.67
C ASN A 202 -5.18 10.69 -4.95
N LEU A 203 -6.16 11.01 -4.12
CA LEU A 203 -7.50 10.46 -4.20
C LEU A 203 -8.52 11.47 -4.74
N ASP A 204 -9.54 10.96 -5.40
CA ASP A 204 -10.74 11.71 -5.76
C ASP A 204 -11.72 11.81 -4.57
N GLU A 205 -12.86 12.47 -4.80
CA GLU A 205 -13.87 12.74 -3.78
C GLU A 205 -14.53 11.48 -3.20
N VAL A 206 -14.46 10.34 -3.92
CA VAL A 206 -15.02 9.06 -3.48
C VAL A 206 -13.97 8.15 -2.84
N GLY A 207 -12.72 8.60 -2.77
CA GLY A 207 -11.61 7.88 -2.15
C GLY A 207 -10.93 6.87 -3.08
N ALA A 208 -11.18 6.94 -4.40
CA ALA A 208 -10.43 6.19 -5.39
C ALA A 208 -9.21 7.00 -5.86
N PHE A 209 -8.20 6.34 -6.42
CA PHE A 209 -7.03 7.05 -6.97
C PHE A 209 -7.45 7.93 -8.16
N LYS A 210 -6.90 9.15 -8.22
CA LYS A 210 -7.04 10.02 -9.40
C LYS A 210 -6.45 9.37 -10.65
N THR A 211 -6.88 9.82 -11.82
CA THR A 211 -6.34 9.34 -13.10
C THR A 211 -4.83 9.59 -13.21
N ALA A 212 -4.15 8.79 -14.03
CA ALA A 212 -2.71 8.95 -14.24
C ALA A 212 -2.32 10.35 -14.74
N ASP A 213 -3.18 10.98 -15.54
CA ASP A 213 -2.94 12.34 -16.06
C ASP A 213 -3.03 13.40 -14.96
N GLU A 214 -4.06 13.33 -14.10
CA GLU A 214 -4.21 14.22 -12.94
C GLU A 214 -3.05 14.06 -11.95
N LEU A 215 -2.64 12.82 -11.67
CA LEU A 215 -1.49 12.55 -10.81
C LEU A 215 -0.21 13.11 -11.44
N ARG A 216 0.03 12.87 -12.74
CA ARG A 216 1.22 13.37 -13.44
C ARG A 216 1.28 14.89 -13.40
N GLU A 217 0.16 15.57 -13.63
CA GLU A 217 0.08 17.03 -13.54
C GLU A 217 0.39 17.52 -12.11
N MET A 218 -0.21 16.89 -11.09
CA MET A 218 -0.01 17.24 -9.68
C MET A 218 1.47 17.10 -9.26
N TYR A 219 2.11 15.98 -9.60
CA TYR A 219 3.51 15.73 -9.27
C TYR A 219 4.46 16.65 -10.07
N ALA A 220 4.20 16.86 -11.36
CA ALA A 220 5.01 17.75 -12.19
C ALA A 220 4.95 19.21 -11.71
N ALA A 221 3.81 19.67 -11.19
CA ALA A 221 3.64 21.03 -10.68
C ALA A 221 4.57 21.37 -9.49
N VAL A 222 5.01 20.35 -8.74
CA VAL A 222 6.00 20.51 -7.65
C VAL A 222 7.41 20.07 -8.07
N GLY A 223 7.63 19.75 -9.34
CA GLY A 223 8.91 19.37 -9.88
C GLY A 223 9.29 17.91 -9.61
N ILE A 224 8.33 17.03 -9.34
CA ILE A 224 8.55 15.58 -9.36
C ILE A 224 8.35 15.10 -10.80
N THR A 225 9.43 14.66 -11.43
CA THR A 225 9.46 14.27 -12.85
C THR A 225 10.13 12.91 -13.03
N PRO A 226 9.91 12.20 -14.15
CA PRO A 226 10.44 10.85 -14.37
C PRO A 226 11.97 10.73 -14.32
N GLU A 227 12.71 11.83 -14.50
CA GLU A 227 14.17 11.86 -14.46
C GLU A 227 14.73 11.92 -13.03
N LYS A 228 13.89 12.16 -12.02
CA LYS A 228 14.29 12.23 -10.62
C LYS A 228 14.12 10.88 -9.93
N GLN A 229 15.06 10.54 -9.06
CA GLN A 229 14.92 9.44 -8.12
C GLN A 229 14.06 9.90 -6.94
N VAL A 230 12.84 9.35 -6.83
CA VAL A 230 11.89 9.69 -5.77
C VAL A 230 11.90 8.60 -4.71
N MET A 231 11.90 9.01 -3.44
CA MET A 231 11.68 8.12 -2.30
C MET A 231 10.51 8.68 -1.49
N CYS A 232 9.44 7.90 -1.36
CA CYS A 232 8.28 8.28 -0.55
C CYS A 232 8.47 7.87 0.92
N TYR A 233 7.98 8.69 1.83
CA TYR A 233 7.94 8.40 3.27
C TYR A 233 6.73 9.04 3.97
#